data_AF-A0A959TCD3-F1
#
_entry.id   AF-A0A959TCD3-F1
#
_cell.length_a   1.000
_cell.length_b   1.000
_cell.length_c   1.000
_cell.angle_alpha   90.00
_cell.angle_beta   90.00
_cell.angle_gamma   90.00
#
_symmetry.space_group_name_H-M   'P 1'
#
loop_
_entity.id
_entity.type
_entity.pdbx_description
1 polymer ?
#
loop_
_entity_poly.entity_id
_entity_poly.type
_entity_poly.pdbx_seq_one_letter_code
_entity_poly.pdbx_strand_id
1 'polypeptide(L)'
;WTLVSGQGNIQNPSSPTTAISNLGVGVNVFRWTVSNGPCAPVSQDEVSVSVFSNSVPSANAGPDQSLCTPVTSTTMAGSAITFPATGTWTLVSGTGTIASPNDPATSITGLGVGVNVF
;
A
#
# COMPACT_ATOMS: atom_id res chain seq x y z
N TRP A 1 -17.48 13.28 15.35
CA TRP A 1 -16.77 12.15 14.72
C TRP A 1 -17.76 11.21 14.07
N THR A 2 -17.59 10.88 12.80
CA THR A 2 -18.32 9.82 12.10
C THR A 2 -17.35 8.90 11.38
N LEU A 3 -17.66 7.61 11.25
CA LEU A 3 -16.92 6.70 10.39
C LEU A 3 -17.32 6.97 8.93
N VAL A 4 -16.35 7.29 8.08
CA VAL A 4 -16.57 7.53 6.65
C VAL A 4 -16.35 6.25 5.86
N SER A 5 -15.28 5.50 6.16
CA SER A 5 -14.95 4.23 5.52
C SER A 5 -14.05 3.36 6.40
N GLY A 6 -14.00 2.06 6.13
CA GLY A 6 -13.26 1.08 6.92
C GLY A 6 -14.07 0.57 8.11
N GLN A 7 -13.40 0.33 9.23
CA GLN A 7 -13.96 -0.25 10.43
C GLN A 7 -13.42 0.46 11.68
N GLY A 8 -14.30 0.73 12.64
CA GLY A 8 -13.92 1.25 13.95
C GLY A 8 -15.15 1.67 14.75
N ASN A 9 -15.08 1.49 16.06
CA ASN A 9 -16.11 1.92 16.99
C ASN A 9 -15.68 3.20 17.71
N ILE A 10 -16.42 4.27 17.50
CA ILE A 10 -16.17 5.59 18.10
C ILE A 10 -16.90 5.64 19.45
N GLN A 11 -16.15 5.74 20.54
CA GLN A 11 -16.74 5.68 21.89
C GLN A 11 -17.61 6.90 22.22
N ASN A 12 -17.15 8.11 21.88
CA ASN A 12 -17.93 9.35 22.03
C ASN A 12 -17.80 10.24 20.78
N PRO A 13 -18.75 10.16 19.85
CA PRO A 13 -18.75 10.95 18.62
C PRO A 13 -18.72 12.47 18.82
N SER A 14 -19.19 12.99 19.95
CA SER A 14 -19.29 14.44 20.21
C SER A 14 -18.11 14.99 21.00
N SER A 15 -17.24 14.13 21.52
CA SER A 15 -16.04 14.57 22.22
C SER A 15 -14.95 14.98 21.22
N PRO A 16 -14.29 16.13 21.39
CA PRO A 16 -13.15 16.52 20.55
C PRO A 16 -11.99 15.52 20.68
N THR A 17 -11.91 14.79 21.80
CA THR A 17 -11.01 13.66 22.02
C THR A 17 -11.83 12.41 22.32
N THR A 18 -11.75 11.39 21.46
CA THR A 18 -12.46 10.11 21.66
C THR A 18 -11.53 8.95 21.40
N ALA A 19 -11.68 7.89 22.20
CA ALA A 19 -11.09 6.60 21.87
C ALA A 19 -11.84 5.98 20.67
N ILE A 20 -11.10 5.28 19.82
CA ILE A 20 -11.63 4.45 18.74
C ILE A 20 -11.09 3.04 18.97
N SER A 21 -11.99 2.06 19.00
CA SER A 21 -11.64 0.65 19.21
C SER A 21 -12.08 -0.20 18.02
N ASN A 22 -11.67 -1.47 17.97
CA ASN A 22 -12.06 -2.44 16.93
C ASN A 22 -11.76 -1.94 15.51
N LEU A 23 -10.58 -1.35 15.30
CA LEU A 23 -10.13 -0.97 13.97
C LEU A 23 -9.89 -2.21 13.10
N GLY A 24 -10.31 -2.15 11.84
CA GLY A 24 -10.02 -3.19 10.85
C GLY A 24 -8.65 -2.98 10.18
N VAL A 25 -8.06 -4.05 9.65
CA VAL A 25 -6.86 -3.97 8.80
C VAL A 25 -7.19 -3.18 7.53
N GLY A 26 -6.30 -2.30 7.11
CA GLY A 26 -6.51 -1.36 6.02
C GLY A 26 -6.63 0.09 6.52
N VAL A 27 -7.19 0.94 5.68
CA VAL A 27 -7.38 2.36 5.98
C VAL A 27 -8.77 2.58 6.55
N ASN A 28 -8.84 3.19 7.73
CA ASN A 28 -10.07 3.55 8.41
C ASN A 28 -10.16 5.08 8.46
N VAL A 29 -11.19 5.66 7.85
CA VAL A 29 -11.34 7.11 7.72
C VAL A 29 -12.44 7.61 8.65
N PHE A 30 -12.10 8.59 9.48
CA PHE A 30 -12.99 9.21 10.44
C PHE A 30 -13.09 10.71 10.17
N ARG A 31 -14.29 11.28 10.29
CA ARG A 31 -14.54 12.70 10.04
C ARG A 31 -14.98 13.44 11.28
N TRP A 32 -14.34 14.56 11.57
CA TRP A 32 -14.81 15.53 12.56
C TRP A 32 -15.63 16.61 11.86
N THR A 33 -16.81 16.90 12.38
CA THR A 33 -17.71 17.93 11.85
C THR A 33 -18.03 18.92 12.95
N VAL A 34 -17.81 20.20 12.68
CA VAL A 34 -18.20 21.30 13.55
C VAL A 34 -19.32 22.07 12.88
N SER A 35 -20.44 22.22 13.57
CA SER A 35 -21.57 23.03 13.15
C SER A 35 -21.94 24.02 14.26
N ASN A 36 -22.38 25.21 13.87
CA ASN A 36 -22.86 26.24 14.81
C ASN A 36 -24.36 26.50 14.56
N GLY A 37 -25.18 25.49 14.80
CA GLY A 37 -26.63 25.57 14.64
C GLY A 37 -27.05 25.98 13.22
N PRO A 38 -27.86 27.06 13.05
CA PRO A 38 -28.31 27.51 11.74
C PRO A 38 -27.21 28.21 10.92
N CYS A 39 -26.06 28.53 11.53
CA CYS A 39 -24.97 29.19 10.83
C CYS A 39 -24.24 28.21 9.90
N ALA A 40 -24.24 28.54 8.61
CA ALA A 40 -23.48 27.85 7.57
C ALA A 40 -22.23 28.64 7.18
N PRO A 41 -21.17 28.00 6.63
CA PRO A 41 -21.05 26.57 6.38
C PRO A 41 -20.61 25.77 7.62
N VAL A 42 -20.91 24.47 7.63
CA VAL A 42 -20.28 23.54 8.57
C VAL A 42 -18.84 23.29 8.13
N SER A 43 -17.90 23.16 9.07
CA SER A 43 -16.52 22.78 8.78
C SER A 43 -16.31 21.30 9.07
N GLN A 44 -15.52 20.63 8.23
CA GLN A 44 -15.24 19.20 8.34
C GLN A 44 -13.77 18.93 8.08
N ASP A 45 -13.23 17.92 8.75
CA ASP A 45 -11.88 17.42 8.52
C ASP A 45 -11.84 15.89 8.67
N GLU A 46 -10.99 15.22 7.92
CA GLU A 46 -10.89 13.76 7.88
C GLU A 46 -9.52 13.27 8.36
N VAL A 47 -9.52 12.21 9.17
CA VAL A 47 -8.33 11.52 9.65
C VAL A 47 -8.34 10.10 9.12
N SER A 48 -7.26 9.73 8.46
CA SER A 48 -7.00 8.37 7.98
C SER A 48 -6.12 7.62 8.96
N VAL A 49 -6.59 6.47 9.45
CA VAL A 49 -5.85 5.57 10.34
C VAL A 49 -5.57 4.26 9.61
N SER A 50 -4.30 4.03 9.27
CA SER A 50 -3.84 2.82 8.59
C SER A 50 -3.43 1.75 9.59
N VAL A 51 -4.11 0.61 9.57
CA VAL A 51 -3.80 -0.56 10.41
C VAL A 51 -3.21 -1.66 9.54
N PHE A 52 -2.03 -2.13 9.93
CA PHE A 52 -1.28 -3.16 9.21
C PHE A 52 -1.42 -4.51 9.90
N SER A 53 -1.38 -5.59 9.11
CA SER A 53 -1.35 -6.97 9.61
C SER A 53 0.03 -7.59 9.38
N ASN A 54 0.47 -8.45 10.31
CA ASN A 54 1.65 -9.30 10.14
C ASN A 54 1.35 -10.59 9.35
N SER A 55 0.11 -10.82 8.94
CA SER A 55 -0.31 -12.00 8.16
C SER A 55 0.06 -11.92 6.67
N VAL A 56 0.86 -10.94 6.26
CA VAL A 56 1.33 -10.80 4.87
C VAL A 56 2.44 -11.84 4.62
N PRO A 57 2.47 -12.51 3.45
CA PRO A 57 3.54 -13.44 3.11
C PRO A 57 4.92 -12.77 3.21
N SER A 58 5.93 -13.55 3.59
CA SER A 58 7.33 -13.09 3.47
C SER A 58 7.66 -12.74 2.02
N ALA A 59 8.50 -11.73 1.83
CA ALA A 59 8.94 -11.33 0.49
C ALA A 59 9.59 -12.52 -0.23
N ASN A 60 9.09 -12.83 -1.42
CA ASN A 60 9.61 -13.88 -2.28
C ASN A 60 9.62 -13.37 -3.73
N ALA A 61 10.78 -13.39 -4.38
CA ALA A 61 10.95 -12.87 -5.73
C ALA A 61 10.62 -13.90 -6.84
N GLY A 62 10.30 -15.14 -6.44
CA GLY A 62 10.25 -16.29 -7.34
C GLY A 62 11.64 -16.92 -7.55
N PRO A 63 11.72 -17.97 -8.38
CA PRO A 63 12.99 -18.59 -8.75
C PRO A 63 13.83 -17.72 -9.69
N ASP A 64 15.14 -17.94 -9.69
CA ASP A 64 16.07 -17.31 -10.64
C ASP A 64 15.68 -17.61 -12.09
N GLN A 65 15.86 -16.61 -12.96
CA GLN A 65 15.49 -16.69 -14.37
C GLN A 65 16.72 -16.75 -15.27
N SER A 66 16.66 -17.52 -16.35
CA SER A 66 17.72 -17.64 -17.36
C SER A 66 17.16 -17.39 -18.75
N LEU A 67 17.77 -16.46 -19.49
CA LEU A 67 17.30 -15.99 -20.80
C LEU A 67 18.44 -16.03 -21.80
N CYS A 68 18.15 -16.42 -23.04
CA CYS A 68 19.10 -16.34 -24.14
C CYS A 68 18.91 -15.03 -24.91
N THR A 69 20.01 -14.40 -25.32
CA THR A 69 19.95 -13.32 -26.32
C THR A 69 19.23 -13.82 -27.58
N PRO A 70 18.38 -13.01 -28.23
CA PRO A 70 18.23 -11.56 -28.08
C PRO A 70 17.18 -11.11 -27.06
N VAL A 71 16.67 -11.98 -26.19
CA VAL A 71 15.69 -11.61 -25.16
C VAL A 71 16.35 -10.71 -24.11
N THR A 72 15.83 -9.50 -23.93
CA THR A 72 16.35 -8.48 -23.00
C THR A 72 15.27 -7.97 -22.02
N SER A 73 14.18 -8.72 -21.89
CA SER A 73 13.08 -8.41 -20.99
C SER A 73 12.53 -9.66 -20.33
N THR A 74 11.93 -9.47 -19.17
CA THR A 74 11.22 -10.53 -18.44
C THR A 74 10.16 -9.96 -17.51
N THR A 75 9.39 -10.83 -16.87
CA THR A 75 8.39 -10.49 -15.86
C THR A 75 8.85 -11.02 -14.50
N MET A 76 8.73 -10.20 -13.46
CA MET A 76 9.06 -10.59 -12.08
C MET A 76 7.90 -11.37 -11.45
N ALA A 77 8.18 -12.15 -10.41
CA ALA A 77 7.21 -13.02 -9.76
C ALA A 77 7.18 -12.80 -8.24
N GLY A 78 6.96 -11.55 -7.83
CA GLY A 78 6.91 -11.15 -6.43
C GLY A 78 5.72 -11.80 -5.71
N SER A 79 5.91 -12.14 -4.44
CA SER A 79 4.86 -12.63 -3.55
C SER A 79 3.66 -11.68 -3.53
N ALA A 80 2.45 -12.24 -3.42
CA ALA A 80 1.22 -11.45 -3.32
C ALA A 80 1.25 -10.47 -2.14
N ILE A 81 0.73 -9.27 -2.37
CA ILE A 81 0.67 -8.19 -1.38
C ILE A 81 -0.78 -8.05 -0.91
N THR A 82 -0.98 -7.99 0.40
CA THR A 82 -2.27 -7.64 0.99
C THR A 82 -2.21 -6.20 1.49
N PHE A 83 -3.08 -5.34 0.94
CA PHE A 83 -3.22 -3.96 1.39
C PHE A 83 -3.44 -3.91 2.91
N PRO A 84 -2.82 -2.99 3.67
CA PRO A 84 -2.04 -1.83 3.22
C PRO A 84 -0.53 -2.05 3.06
N ALA A 85 -0.05 -3.28 3.04
CA ALA A 85 1.37 -3.54 2.76
C ALA A 85 1.74 -3.15 1.31
N THR A 86 3.03 -2.90 1.09
CA THR A 86 3.60 -2.63 -0.23
C THR A 86 4.89 -3.43 -0.42
N GLY A 87 5.12 -3.89 -1.64
CA GLY A 87 6.40 -4.44 -2.10
C GLY A 87 7.07 -3.43 -3.02
N THR A 88 8.41 -3.46 -3.10
CA THR A 88 9.16 -2.59 -4.02
C THR A 88 10.32 -3.38 -4.62
N TRP A 89 10.37 -3.44 -5.94
CA TRP A 89 11.52 -3.90 -6.71
C TRP A 89 12.56 -2.81 -6.82
N THR A 90 13.84 -3.16 -6.71
CA THR A 90 14.94 -2.19 -6.83
C THR A 90 16.12 -2.82 -7.55
N LEU A 91 16.66 -2.18 -8.58
CA LEU A 91 17.90 -2.67 -9.19
C LEU A 91 19.04 -2.62 -8.16
N VAL A 92 19.51 -3.80 -7.73
CA VAL A 92 20.65 -3.95 -6.81
C VAL A 92 21.97 -3.95 -7.58
N SER A 93 22.02 -4.65 -8.72
CA SER A 93 23.21 -4.72 -9.57
C SER A 93 22.91 -5.15 -11.01
N GLY A 94 23.79 -4.82 -11.95
CA GLY A 94 23.62 -5.09 -13.38
C GLY A 94 22.87 -3.97 -14.10
N THR A 95 22.06 -4.32 -15.09
CA THR A 95 21.24 -3.39 -15.86
C THR A 95 19.80 -3.88 -15.99
N GLY A 96 18.88 -2.94 -16.04
CA GLY A 96 17.48 -3.19 -16.32
C GLY A 96 16.62 -2.04 -15.84
N THR A 97 15.49 -1.83 -16.50
CA THR A 97 14.51 -0.81 -16.15
C THR A 97 13.25 -1.51 -15.65
N ILE A 98 12.87 -1.19 -14.42
CA ILE A 98 11.64 -1.67 -13.79
C ILE A 98 10.48 -0.80 -14.25
N ALA A 99 9.47 -1.38 -14.88
CA ALA A 99 8.33 -0.61 -15.39
C ALA A 99 7.44 -0.05 -14.27
N SER A 100 7.19 -0.88 -13.24
CA SER A 100 6.30 -0.57 -12.12
C SER A 100 6.88 -1.13 -10.82
N PRO A 101 7.71 -0.38 -10.08
CA PRO A 101 8.43 -0.90 -8.90
C PRO A 101 7.54 -1.51 -7.81
N ASN A 102 6.29 -1.07 -7.70
CA ASN A 102 5.35 -1.58 -6.69
C ASN A 102 4.40 -2.66 -7.19
N ASP A 103 4.54 -3.09 -8.45
CA ASP A 103 3.80 -4.21 -9.00
C ASP A 103 4.59 -5.51 -8.79
N PRO A 104 4.08 -6.49 -8.01
CA PRO A 104 4.77 -7.76 -7.82
C PRO A 104 5.01 -8.52 -9.13
N ALA A 105 4.18 -8.29 -10.16
CA ALA A 105 4.29 -8.88 -11.49
C ALA A 105 4.84 -7.90 -12.55
N THR A 106 5.67 -6.92 -12.13
CA THR A 106 6.24 -5.92 -13.04
C THR A 106 7.11 -6.52 -14.13
N SER A 107 7.19 -5.84 -15.28
CA SER A 107 8.13 -6.17 -16.33
C SER A 107 9.47 -5.44 -16.12
N ILE A 108 10.55 -6.16 -16.42
CA ILE A 108 11.90 -5.61 -16.54
C ILE A 108 12.29 -5.59 -18.02
N THR A 109 12.91 -4.51 -18.46
CA THR A 109 13.43 -4.35 -19.82
C THR A 109 14.87 -3.86 -19.81
N GLY A 110 15.59 -3.97 -20.93
CA GLY A 110 16.98 -3.50 -21.01
C GLY A 110 17.96 -4.35 -20.19
N LEU A 111 17.68 -5.64 -20.04
CA LEU A 111 18.58 -6.59 -19.41
C LEU A 111 19.86 -6.72 -20.25
N GLY A 112 21.00 -6.48 -19.62
CA GLY A 112 22.32 -6.69 -20.20
C GLY A 112 22.75 -8.15 -20.06
N VAL A 113 23.72 -8.55 -20.88
CA VAL A 113 24.33 -9.88 -20.77
C VAL A 113 25.10 -9.99 -19.45
N GLY A 114 24.81 -11.01 -18.66
CA GLY A 114 25.38 -11.23 -17.34
C GLY A 114 24.30 -11.40 -16.27
N VAL A 115 24.71 -11.33 -15.00
CA VAL A 115 23.79 -11.41 -13.85
C VAL A 115 23.23 -10.01 -13.58
N ASN A 116 21.91 -9.92 -13.49
CA ASN A 116 21.19 -8.72 -13.08
C ASN A 116 20.37 -9.07 -11.82
N VAL A 117 20.47 -8.25 -10.77
CA VAL A 117 19.84 -8.51 -9.46
C VAL A 117 18.90 -7.36 -9.13
N PHE A 118 17.67 -7.69 -8.76
CA PHE A 118 16.56 -6.76 -8.48
C PHE A 118 15.92 -7.04 -7.12
#